data_AF-A0A351A0U0-F1
#
_entry.id   AF-A0A351A0U0-F1
#
_cell.length_a   1.000
_cell.length_b   1.000
_cell.length_c   1.000
_cell.angle_alpha   90.00
_cell.angle_beta   90.00
_cell.angle_gamma   90.00
#
_symmetry.space_group_name_H-M   'P 1'
#
loop_
_entity.id
_entity.type
_entity.pdbx_description
1 polymer ?
#
loop_
_entity_poly.entity_id
_entity_poly.type
_entity_poly.pdbx_seq_one_letter_code
_entity_poly.pdbx_strand_id
1 'polypeptide(L)' 'MNTRKLLALAVLLILGLAFYFGMDAYRDRTQAEQDTRIAVEGSRLVRMHTPIIGPQNAPVTIVEFTDYQCPFCQRHFAQ' A
#
# COMPACT_ATOMS: atom_id res chain seq x y z
N MET A 1 -26.25 -31.21 23.48
CA MET A 1 -25.59 -30.70 22.26
C MET A 1 -24.31 -31.52 22.05
N ASN A 2 -24.19 -32.23 20.94
CA ASN A 2 -23.25 -33.37 20.81
C ASN A 2 -21.77 -32.94 20.90
N THR A 3 -21.01 -33.61 21.76
CA THR A 3 -19.55 -33.41 21.95
C THR A 3 -18.75 -33.39 20.65
N ARG A 4 -19.17 -34.18 19.64
CA ARG A 4 -18.57 -34.14 18.28
C ARG A 4 -18.74 -32.79 17.57
N LYS A 5 -19.89 -32.13 17.72
CA LYS A 5 -20.15 -30.80 17.14
C LYS A 5 -19.34 -29.72 17.87
N LEU A 6 -19.19 -29.85 19.19
CA LEU A 6 -18.34 -28.95 19.99
C LEU A 6 -16.86 -29.05 19.60
N LEU A 7 -16.34 -30.27 19.39
CA LEU A 7 -14.96 -30.48 18.93
C LEU A 7 -14.73 -29.89 17.53
N ALA A 8 -15.67 -30.08 16.60
CA ALA A 8 -15.56 -29.53 15.25
C ALA A 8 -15.49 -27.99 15.25
N LEU A 9 -16.33 -27.33 16.06
CA LEU A 9 -16.32 -25.87 16.21
C LEU A 9 -15.00 -25.38 16.82
N ALA A 10 -14.50 -26.07 17.85
CA ALA A 10 -13.23 -25.71 18.48
C ALA A 10 -12.06 -25.79 17.48
N VAL A 11 -12.00 -26.85 16.66
CA VAL A 11 -10.96 -27.01 15.63
C VAL A 11 -11.04 -25.91 14.58
N LEU A 12 -12.23 -25.57 14.09
CA LEU A 12 -12.42 -24.47 13.12
C LEU A 12 -11.98 -23.13 13.70
N LEU A 13 -12.29 -22.87 14.98
CA LEU A 13 -11.91 -21.63 15.65
C LEU A 13 -10.38 -21.54 15.80
N ILE A 14 -9.72 -22.63 16.20
CA ILE A 14 -8.26 -22.70 16.31
C ILE A 14 -7.59 -22.47 14.94
N LEU A 15 -8.08 -23.13 13.89
CA LEU A 15 -7.55 -22.96 12.53
C LEU A 15 -7.75 -21.52 12.03
N GLY A 16 -8.92 -20.94 12.28
CA GLY A 16 -9.21 -19.54 11.92
C GLY A 16 -8.30 -18.55 12.65
N LEU A 17 -8.06 -18.76 13.94
CA LEU A 17 -7.14 -17.92 14.72
C LEU A 17 -5.69 -18.08 14.23
N ALA A 18 -5.21 -19.31 14.03
CA ALA A 18 -3.86 -19.56 13.54
C ALA A 18 -3.64 -18.92 12.16
N PHE A 19 -4.63 -18.99 11.27
CA PHE A 19 -4.59 -18.34 9.97
C PHE A 19 -4.60 -16.82 10.09
N TYR A 20 -5.48 -16.24 10.93
CA TYR A 20 -5.56 -14.80 11.17
C TYR A 20 -4.23 -14.24 11.69
N PHE A 21 -3.66 -14.83 12.73
CA PHE A 21 -2.37 -14.40 13.28
C PHE A 21 -1.20 -14.62 12.31
N GLY A 22 -1.25 -15.70 11.52
CA GLY A 22 -0.28 -15.94 10.45
C GLY A 22 -0.33 -14.87 9.36
N MET A 23 -1.54 -14.45 8.95
CA MET A 23 -1.73 -13.39 7.96
C MET A 23 -1.32 -12.01 8.49
N ASP A 24 -1.62 -11.71 9.76
CA ASP A 24 -1.23 -10.45 10.40
C ASP A 24 0.30 -10.30 10.43
N ALA A 25 0.99 -11.34 10.91
CA ALA A 25 2.46 -11.38 10.90
C ALA A 25 3.07 -11.37 9.49
N TYR A 26 2.37 -11.92 8.49
CA TYR A 26 2.78 -11.83 7.08
C TYR A 26 2.63 -10.41 6.54
N ARG A 27 1.50 -9.74 6.82
CA ARG A 27 1.22 -8.39 6.36
C ARG A 27 2.24 -7.39 6.90
N ASP A 28 2.57 -7.46 8.19
CA ASP A 28 3.57 -6.60 8.81
C ASP A 28 4.93 -6.70 8.12
N ARG A 29 5.35 -7.92 7.77
CA ARG A 29 6.61 -8.15 7.05
C ARG A 29 6.57 -7.56 5.65
N THR A 30 5.47 -7.73 4.92
CA THR A 30 5.32 -7.17 3.57
C THR A 30 5.29 -5.64 3.57
N GLN A 31 4.65 -5.01 4.57
CA GLN A 31 4.58 -3.55 4.67
C GLN A 31 5.96 -2.94 4.97
N ALA A 32 6.75 -3.55 5.86
CA ALA A 32 8.11 -3.10 6.14
C ALA A 32 9.02 -3.11 4.88
N GLU A 33 8.86 -4.11 4.02
CA GLU A 33 9.57 -4.17 2.73
C GLU A 33 9.08 -3.09 1.74
N GLN A 34 7.78 -2.82 1.70
CA GLN A 34 7.20 -1.78 0.83
C GLN A 34 7.60 -0.36 1.27
N ASP A 35 7.56 -0.06 2.56
CA ASP A 35 7.92 1.25 3.11
C ASP A 35 9.38 1.61 2.83
N THR A 36 10.27 0.62 2.92
CA THR A 36 11.69 0.79 2.58
C THR A 36 11.87 1.15 1.10
N ARG A 37 11.12 0.50 0.18
CA ARG A 37 11.16 0.83 -1.24
C ARG A 37 10.61 2.22 -1.53
N ILE A 38 9.48 2.58 -0.91
CA ILE A 38 8.84 3.90 -1.10
C ILE A 38 9.75 5.03 -0.60
N ALA A 39 10.43 4.86 0.54
CA ALA A 39 11.34 5.87 1.07
C ALA A 39 12.56 6.12 0.14
N VAL A 40 13.10 5.05 -0.46
CA VAL A 40 14.18 5.16 -1.46
C VAL A 40 13.69 5.84 -2.74
N GLU A 41 12.51 5.45 -3.24
CA GLU A 41 11.91 6.02 -4.45
C GLU A 41 11.60 7.51 -4.26
N GLY A 42 10.98 7.91 -3.14
CA GLY A 42 10.52 9.29 -2.89
C GLY A 42 11.64 10.33 -3.02
N SER A 43 12.85 10.00 -2.58
CA SER A 43 14.03 10.87 -2.73
C SER A 43 14.49 11.09 -4.18
N ARG A 44 14.09 10.20 -5.11
CA ARG A 44 14.39 10.32 -6.55
C ARG A 44 13.29 11.00 -7.34
N LEU A 45 12.04 10.94 -6.87
CA LEU A 45 10.88 11.47 -7.59
C LEU A 45 10.71 12.99 -7.43
N VAL A 46 11.07 13.55 -6.26
CA VAL A 46 10.92 14.98 -5.94
C VAL A 46 12.28 15.66 -5.85
N ARG A 47 12.48 16.76 -6.59
CA ARG A 47 13.73 17.55 -6.61
C ARG A 47 13.49 18.93 -6.01
N MET A 48 14.59 19.63 -5.68
CA MET A 48 14.56 20.99 -5.09
C MET A 48 13.68 22.00 -5.82
N HIS A 49 13.48 21.85 -7.14
CA HIS A 49 12.72 22.77 -7.99
C HIS A 49 11.45 22.13 -8.57
N THR A 50 10.96 21.04 -8.00
CA THR A 50 9.68 20.44 -8.41
C THR A 50 8.52 21.32 -7.92
N PRO A 51 7.59 21.74 -8.79
CA PRO A 51 6.39 22.45 -8.35
C PRO A 51 5.49 21.52 -7.53
N ILE A 52 4.97 22.02 -6.41
CA ILE A 52 4.08 21.28 -5.51
C ILE A 52 2.73 21.98 -5.46
N ILE A 53 1.65 21.20 -5.60
CA ILE A 53 0.27 21.67 -5.50
C ILE A 53 -0.41 20.87 -4.39
N GLY A 54 -1.03 21.58 -3.44
CA GLY A 54 -1.75 21.00 -2.30
C GLY A 54 -1.00 21.07 -0.97
N PRO A 55 -1.56 20.48 0.10
CA PRO A 55 -0.98 20.49 1.44
C PRO A 55 0.29 19.64 1.53
N GLN A 56 1.34 20.15 2.17
CA GLN A 56 2.61 19.44 2.36
C GLN A 56 2.48 18.17 3.21
N ASN A 57 1.47 18.12 4.09
CA ASN A 57 1.19 16.99 4.98
C ASN A 57 0.00 16.15 4.51
N ALA A 58 -0.32 16.19 3.21
CA ALA A 58 -1.33 15.30 2.65
C ALA A 58 -0.96 13.82 2.93
N PRO A 59 -1.94 12.96 3.25
CA PRO A 59 -1.66 11.55 3.56
C PRO A 59 -1.16 10.75 2.35
N VAL A 60 -1.30 11.30 1.14
CA VAL A 60 -0.86 10.71 -0.12
C VAL A 60 -0.22 11.79 -0.98
N THR A 61 0.92 11.45 -1.58
CA THR A 61 1.63 12.28 -2.56
C THR A 61 1.58 11.59 -3.93
N ILE A 62 1.15 12.32 -4.95
CA ILE A 62 1.17 11.87 -6.35
C ILE A 62 2.26 12.67 -7.07
N VAL A 63 3.19 12.00 -7.73
CA VAL A 63 4.21 12.63 -8.56
C VAL A 63 3.88 12.41 -10.03
N GLU A 64 3.60 13.50 -10.74
CA GLU A 64 3.36 13.47 -12.19
C GLU A 64 4.67 13.70 -12.95
N PHE A 65 5.02 12.77 -13.83
CA PHE A 65 6.08 12.95 -14.81
C PHE A 65 5.47 13.44 -16.12
N THR A 66 5.82 14.66 -16.50
CA THR A 66 5.33 15.29 -17.72
C THR A 66 6.50 15.78 -18.57
N ASP A 67 6.35 15.69 -19.88
CA ASP A 67 7.31 16.17 -20.86
C ASP A 67 6.54 17.02 -21.88
N TYR A 68 7.03 18.24 -22.12
CA TYR A 68 6.43 19.17 -23.08
C TYR A 68 6.43 18.66 -24.53
N GLN A 69 7.29 17.69 -24.85
CA GLN A 69 7.35 17.05 -26.17
C GLN A 69 6.47 15.79 -26.27
N CYS A 70 5.86 15.34 -25.17
CA CYS A 70 5.03 14.14 -25.19
C CYS A 70 3.58 14.48 -25.59
N PRO A 71 3.08 13.97 -26.74
CA PRO A 71 1.72 14.27 -27.20
C PRO A 71 0.64 13.64 -26.31
N PHE A 72 0.96 12.63 -25.50
CA PHE A 72 0.04 12.05 -24.52
C PHE A 72 -0.10 12.93 -23.27
N CYS A 73 1.02 13.49 -22.79
CA CYS A 73 1.02 14.44 -21.67
C CYS A 73 0.25 15.71 -22.03
N GLN A 74 0.41 16.22 -23.26
CA GLN A 74 -0.37 17.36 -23.73
C GLN A 74 -1.88 17.07 -23.71
N ARG A 75 -2.31 15.88 -24.19
CA ARG A 75 -3.73 15.50 -24.14
C ARG A 75 -4.24 15.35 -22.71
N HIS A 76 -3.43 14.81 -21.80
CA HIS A 76 -3.79 14.69 -20.39
C HIS A 76 -4.03 16.07 -19.74
N PHE A 77 -3.19 17.06 -20.05
CA PHE A 77 -3.32 18.41 -19.50
C PHE A 77 -4.49 19.20 -20.10
N ALA A 78 -4.88 18.92 -21.34
CA ALA A 78 -5.86 19.69 -22.09
C ALA A 78 -7.31 19.17 -22.01
N GLN A 79 -7.53 17.96 -21.48
CA GLN A 79 -8.88 17.39 -21.28
C GLN A 79 -9.52 17.88 -19.99
#